data_AF-A0A090WER8-F1
#
_entry.id   AF-A0A090WER8-F1
#
_cell.length_a   1.000
_cell.length_b   1.000
_cell.length_c   1.000
_cell.angle_alpha   90.00
_cell.angle_beta   90.00
_cell.angle_gamma   90.00
#
_symmetry.space_group_name_H-M   'P 1'
#
loop_
_entity.id
_entity.type
_entity.pdbx_description
1 polymer ?
#
loop_
_entity_poly.entity_id
_entity_poly.type
_entity_poly.pdbx_seq_one_letter_code
_entity_poly.pdbx_strand_id
1 'polypeptide(L)'
;MKKKKKRNSKTKFQNLSQSVLNVLKQEPNKDFNYKQICAKLSITDASTRNQVIKRLHQLKAKAQIEETGRGKFKIIKAIDYYTGTIDISTRGTGYVITEELQEDIMIPRRSLGQALNGDQVEVYVYHRRRVNSLKVKLLK
;
A
#
# COMPACT_ATOMS: atom_id res chain seq x y z
N MET A 1 18.63 -16.90 49.60
CA MET A 1 17.83 -16.60 48.38
C MET A 1 18.27 -15.27 47.79
N LYS A 2 18.85 -15.21 46.59
CA LYS A 2 19.11 -13.92 45.91
C LYS A 2 19.06 -14.03 44.38
N LYS A 3 18.18 -13.17 43.84
CA LYS A 3 18.16 -12.54 42.49
C LYS A 3 17.85 -13.41 41.26
N LYS A 4 16.62 -13.27 40.76
CA LYS A 4 16.35 -13.24 39.31
C LYS A 4 16.02 -11.80 38.89
N LYS A 5 17.02 -11.05 38.42
CA LYS A 5 16.79 -9.80 37.67
C LYS A 5 16.12 -10.20 36.35
N LYS A 6 14.81 -9.91 36.21
CA LYS A 6 14.11 -9.94 34.92
C LYS A 6 14.85 -8.98 33.97
N ARG A 7 15.64 -9.53 33.05
CA ARG A 7 16.21 -8.75 31.94
C ARG A 7 15.06 -8.35 31.03
N ASN A 8 14.61 -7.11 31.13
CA ASN A 8 13.72 -6.49 30.17
C ASN A 8 14.30 -6.67 28.76
N SER A 9 13.72 -7.57 27.97
CA SER A 9 14.02 -7.72 26.55
C SER A 9 13.34 -6.59 25.77
N LYS A 10 13.72 -5.34 26.06
CA LYS A 10 13.30 -4.19 25.28
C LYS A 10 14.07 -4.20 23.96
N THR A 11 13.34 -4.56 22.90
CA THR A 11 13.42 -3.95 21.57
C THR A 11 14.79 -3.92 20.88
N LYS A 12 15.22 -5.03 20.28
CA LYS A 12 16.18 -5.01 19.16
C LYS A 12 15.51 -4.92 17.77
N PHE A 13 14.18 -4.83 17.69
CA PHE A 13 13.44 -4.99 16.43
C PHE A 13 12.18 -4.12 16.33
N GLN A 14 12.21 -2.86 16.77
CA GLN A 14 11.11 -1.93 16.38
C GLN A 14 11.02 -1.80 14.85
N ASN A 15 12.12 -2.04 14.14
CA ASN A 15 12.20 -1.80 12.70
C ASN A 15 11.94 -3.04 11.83
N LEU A 16 11.80 -4.26 12.39
CA LEU A 16 11.66 -5.48 11.56
C LEU A 16 10.40 -5.42 10.68
N SER A 17 9.28 -4.96 11.25
CA SER A 17 8.04 -4.79 10.49
C SER A 17 8.20 -3.78 9.35
N GLN A 18 8.93 -2.68 9.60
CA GLN A 18 9.24 -1.68 8.57
C GLN A 18 10.18 -2.25 7.50
N SER A 19 11.20 -3.02 7.87
CA SER A 19 12.10 -3.68 6.93
C SER A 19 11.36 -4.68 6.04
N VAL A 20 10.47 -5.49 6.62
CA VAL A 20 9.61 -6.42 5.87
C VAL A 20 8.70 -5.66 4.92
N LEU A 21 8.02 -4.61 5.40
CA LEU A 21 7.21 -3.74 4.56
C LEU A 21 8.03 -3.11 3.45
N ASN A 22 9.25 -2.65 3.70
CA ASN A 22 10.12 -2.03 2.72
C ASN A 22 10.50 -3.02 1.60
N VAL A 23 10.76 -4.28 1.94
CA VAL A 23 11.01 -5.34 0.94
C VAL A 23 9.79 -5.57 0.04
N LEU A 24 8.59 -5.60 0.61
CA LEU A 24 7.35 -5.76 -0.16
C LEU A 24 7.03 -4.49 -0.98
N LYS A 25 7.22 -3.31 -0.38
CA LYS A 25 7.12 -1.99 -1.02
C LYS A 25 8.18 -1.79 -2.09
N GLN A 26 9.25 -2.59 -2.11
CA GLN A 26 10.30 -2.65 -3.14
C GLN A 26 9.96 -3.55 -4.33
N GLU A 27 8.89 -4.35 -4.32
CA GLU A 27 8.28 -4.93 -5.54
C GLU A 27 6.77 -5.20 -5.34
N PRO A 28 5.84 -4.21 -5.44
CA PRO A 28 4.45 -4.35 -5.01
C PRO A 28 3.63 -5.28 -5.89
N ASN A 29 4.14 -5.62 -7.08
CA ASN A 29 3.47 -6.55 -7.99
C ASN A 29 3.92 -7.99 -7.77
N LYS A 30 4.96 -8.21 -6.97
CA LYS A 30 5.59 -9.51 -6.76
C LYS A 30 5.23 -10.05 -5.40
N ASP A 31 4.97 -11.34 -5.36
CA ASP A 31 4.65 -12.05 -4.14
C ASP A 31 5.95 -12.63 -3.57
N PHE A 32 6.12 -12.56 -2.26
CA PHE A 32 7.29 -13.07 -1.58
C PHE A 32 6.92 -14.11 -0.53
N ASN A 33 7.71 -15.18 -0.50
CA ASN A 33 7.71 -16.12 0.62
C ASN A 33 8.58 -15.56 1.77
N TYR A 34 8.28 -15.93 3.02
CA TYR A 34 9.11 -15.59 4.19
C TYR A 34 10.60 -15.89 3.99
N LYS A 35 10.96 -16.97 3.29
CA LYS A 35 12.36 -17.31 2.97
C LYS A 35 13.04 -16.24 2.11
N GLN A 36 12.33 -15.75 1.09
CA GLN A 36 12.84 -14.73 0.17
C GLN A 36 12.96 -13.37 0.86
N ILE A 37 12.01 -13.05 1.75
CA ILE A 37 12.07 -11.84 2.59
C ILE A 37 13.28 -11.91 3.53
N CYS A 38 13.49 -13.06 4.18
CA CYS A 38 14.65 -13.26 5.05
C CYS A 38 15.98 -13.15 4.28
N ALA A 39 16.06 -13.72 3.08
CA ALA A 39 17.24 -13.61 2.22
C ALA A 39 17.55 -12.15 1.84
N LYS A 40 16.52 -11.36 1.47
CA LYS A 40 16.68 -9.92 1.17
C LYS A 40 17.07 -9.08 2.39
N LEU A 41 16.75 -9.54 3.60
CA LEU A 41 17.11 -8.89 4.86
C LEU A 41 18.40 -9.47 5.47
N SER A 42 19.09 -10.37 4.78
CA SER A 42 20.29 -11.08 5.26
C SER A 42 20.08 -11.78 6.61
N ILE A 43 18.87 -12.32 6.84
CA ILE A 43 18.49 -13.02 8.07
C ILE A 43 18.77 -14.51 7.93
N THR A 44 19.72 -15.02 8.71
CA THR A 44 20.11 -16.44 8.74
C THR A 44 19.64 -17.18 9.99
N ASP A 45 19.53 -16.47 11.11
CA ASP A 45 19.15 -17.04 12.41
C ASP A 45 17.70 -17.56 12.44
N ALA A 46 17.49 -18.69 13.13
CA ALA A 46 16.19 -19.36 13.22
C ALA A 46 15.19 -18.56 14.07
N SER A 47 15.66 -17.92 15.14
CA SER A 47 14.79 -17.12 16.02
C SER A 47 14.22 -15.91 15.28
N THR A 48 15.08 -15.17 14.58
CA THR A 48 14.69 -14.02 13.75
C THR A 48 13.80 -14.41 12.57
N ARG A 49 14.03 -15.56 11.92
CA ARG A 49 13.10 -16.10 10.89
C ARG A 49 11.68 -16.29 11.44
N ASN A 50 11.53 -16.86 12.63
CA ASN A 50 10.22 -17.02 13.27
C ASN A 50 9.57 -15.67 13.62
N GLN A 51 10.36 -14.66 13.95
CA GLN A 51 9.84 -13.31 14.17
C GLN A 51 9.33 -12.68 12.87
N VAL A 52 10.01 -12.87 11.73
CA VAL A 52 9.53 -12.39 10.42
C VAL A 52 8.16 -13.00 10.09
N ILE A 53 7.99 -14.32 10.30
CA ILE A 53 6.71 -15.00 10.09
C ILE A 53 5.61 -14.36 10.95
N LYS A 54 5.88 -14.17 12.25
CA LYS A 54 4.94 -13.49 13.15
C LYS A 54 4.60 -12.08 12.69
N ARG A 55 5.57 -11.30 12.21
CA ARG A 55 5.32 -9.94 11.70
C ARG A 55 4.49 -9.95 10.43
N LEU A 56 4.71 -10.90 9.51
CA LEU A 56 3.87 -11.03 8.30
C LEU A 56 2.41 -11.26 8.68
N HIS A 57 2.11 -12.17 9.62
CA HIS A 57 0.74 -12.37 10.09
C HIS A 57 0.15 -11.12 10.77
N GLN A 58 0.95 -10.38 11.54
CA GLN A 58 0.49 -9.12 12.15
C GLN A 58 0.22 -8.03 11.10
N LEU A 59 1.06 -7.91 10.08
CA LEU A 59 0.88 -6.95 8.99
C LEU A 59 -0.34 -7.31 8.13
N LYS A 60 -0.59 -8.62 7.95
CA LYS A 60 -1.81 -9.14 7.30
C LYS A 60 -3.05 -8.78 8.11
N ALA A 61 -3.02 -8.99 9.43
CA ALA A 61 -4.12 -8.63 10.31
C ALA A 61 -4.42 -7.12 10.31
N LYS A 62 -3.42 -6.28 10.01
CA LYS A 62 -3.56 -4.82 9.85
C LYS A 62 -3.94 -4.39 8.43
N ALA A 63 -4.25 -5.32 7.52
CA ALA A 63 -4.56 -5.05 6.12
C ALA A 63 -3.48 -4.23 5.37
N GLN A 64 -2.21 -4.32 5.81
CA GLN A 64 -1.09 -3.67 5.10
C GLN A 64 -0.50 -4.58 4.01
N ILE A 65 -0.64 -5.89 4.18
CA ILE A 65 -0.21 -6.92 3.23
C ILE A 65 -1.32 -7.95 3.08
N GLU A 66 -1.37 -8.59 1.92
CA GLU A 66 -2.28 -9.70 1.63
C GLU A 66 -1.49 -10.99 1.43
N GLU A 67 -2.17 -12.13 1.66
CA GLU A 67 -1.63 -13.44 1.35
C GLU A 67 -2.24 -13.92 0.03
N THR A 68 -1.48 -13.89 -1.06
CA THR A 68 -1.97 -14.27 -2.40
C THR A 68 -2.04 -15.78 -2.60
N GLY A 69 -1.37 -16.54 -1.73
CA GLY A 69 -1.38 -18.00 -1.70
C GLY A 69 -0.61 -18.49 -0.48
N ARG A 70 -0.63 -19.81 -0.22
CA ARG A 70 -0.05 -20.39 1.01
C ARG A 70 1.39 -19.92 1.25
N GLY A 71 1.58 -19.08 2.26
CA GLY A 71 2.89 -18.56 2.67
C GLY A 71 3.52 -17.55 1.71
N LYS A 72 2.74 -16.98 0.77
CA LYS A 72 3.16 -15.92 -0.15
C LYS A 72 2.44 -14.61 0.20
N PHE A 73 3.21 -13.56 0.39
CA PHE A 73 2.70 -12.26 0.82
C PHE A 73 3.02 -11.17 -0.20
N LYS A 74 2.12 -10.21 -0.30
CA LYS A 74 2.24 -9.04 -1.17
C LYS A 74 1.75 -7.79 -0.45
N ILE A 75 2.29 -6.63 -0.78
CA ILE A 75 1.79 -5.36 -0.24
C ILE A 75 0.39 -5.08 -0.81
N ILE A 76 -0.55 -4.70 0.06
CA ILE A 76 -1.82 -4.15 -0.40
C ILE A 76 -1.51 -2.75 -0.92
N LYS A 77 -1.81 -2.50 -2.19
CA LYS A 77 -1.74 -1.14 -2.72
C LYS A 77 -2.87 -0.36 -2.08
N ALA A 78 -2.54 0.74 -1.41
CA ALA A 78 -3.54 1.74 -1.08
C ALA A 78 -4.17 2.18 -2.39
N ILE A 79 -5.44 1.85 -2.50
CA ILE A 79 -6.33 2.24 -3.56
C ILE A 79 -7.29 3.17 -2.85
N ASP A 80 -7.20 4.44 -3.20
CA ASP A 80 -8.12 5.43 -2.66
C ASP A 80 -9.14 5.71 -3.75
N TYR A 81 -10.41 5.49 -3.42
CA TYR A 81 -11.55 5.84 -4.27
C TYR A 81 -12.11 7.15 -3.76
N TYR A 82 -12.40 8.06 -4.68
CA TYR A 82 -13.05 9.33 -4.38
C TYR A 82 -14.20 9.53 -5.33
N THR A 83 -15.34 9.98 -4.83
CA THR A 83 -16.47 10.37 -5.66
C THR A 83 -16.57 11.88 -5.71
N GLY A 84 -16.90 12.42 -6.88
CA GLY A 84 -17.00 13.87 -7.06
C GLY A 84 -17.56 14.26 -8.41
N THR A 85 -17.66 15.56 -8.62
CA THR A 85 -18.07 16.15 -9.90
C THR A 85 -16.83 16.51 -10.69
N ILE A 86 -16.79 16.15 -11.97
CA ILE A 86 -15.66 16.47 -12.84
C ILE A 86 -15.85 17.81 -13.56
N ASP A 87 -14.85 18.68 -13.48
CA ASP A 87 -14.74 19.91 -14.28
C ASP A 87 -13.64 19.76 -15.33
N ILE A 88 -13.97 19.90 -16.61
CA ILE A 88 -13.03 19.75 -17.72
C ILE A 88 -12.67 21.13 -18.28
N SER A 89 -11.41 21.53 -18.07
CA SER A 89 -10.86 22.75 -18.67
C SER A 89 -10.84 22.70 -20.20
N THR A 90 -10.78 23.87 -20.84
CA THR A 90 -10.66 24.01 -22.30
C THR A 90 -9.44 23.30 -22.90
N ARG A 91 -8.38 23.09 -22.12
CA ARG A 91 -7.19 22.33 -22.53
C ARG A 91 -7.38 20.81 -22.44
N GLY A 92 -8.53 20.34 -21.94
CA GLY A 92 -8.89 18.93 -21.80
C GLY A 92 -8.29 18.26 -20.57
N THR A 93 -7.79 19.02 -19.59
CA THR A 93 -7.47 18.50 -18.25
C THR A 93 -8.74 18.53 -17.42
N GLY A 94 -9.05 17.43 -16.72
CA GLY A 94 -10.17 17.40 -15.79
C GLY A 94 -9.72 17.57 -14.34
N TYR A 95 -10.61 18.07 -13.51
CA TYR A 95 -10.44 18.22 -12.07
C TYR A 95 -11.65 17.60 -11.40
N VAL A 96 -11.45 16.67 -10.47
CA VAL A 96 -12.56 16.09 -9.70
C VAL A 96 -12.63 16.78 -8.36
N ILE A 97 -13.74 17.48 -8.17
CA ILE A 97 -14.08 18.19 -6.94
C ILE A 97 -14.82 17.19 -6.05
N THR A 98 -14.27 16.92 -4.87
CA THR A 98 -14.84 16.01 -3.88
C THR A 98 -14.85 16.69 -2.52
N GLU A 99 -15.85 16.41 -1.69
CA GLU A 99 -15.92 16.94 -0.32
C GLU A 99 -14.95 16.22 0.62
N GLU A 100 -14.42 15.06 0.21
CA GLU A 100 -13.50 14.26 1.02
C GLU A 100 -12.07 14.80 1.05
N LEU A 101 -11.71 15.67 0.09
CA LEU A 101 -10.38 16.25 -0.07
C LEU A 101 -10.49 17.76 -0.12
N GLN A 102 -9.51 18.44 0.46
CA GLN A 102 -9.42 19.91 0.40
C GLN A 102 -8.88 20.40 -0.96
N GLU A 103 -8.20 19.53 -1.70
CA GLU A 103 -7.60 19.81 -3.00
C GLU A 103 -8.26 18.95 -4.08
N ASP A 104 -8.49 19.54 -5.26
CA ASP A 104 -9.09 18.84 -6.40
C ASP A 104 -8.15 17.77 -6.98
N ILE A 105 -8.72 16.66 -7.41
CA ILE A 105 -7.94 15.59 -8.06
C ILE A 105 -7.77 15.94 -9.54
N MET A 106 -6.57 16.39 -9.93
CA MET A 106 -6.23 16.65 -11.33
C MET A 106 -6.13 15.35 -12.13
N ILE A 107 -6.94 15.21 -13.18
CA ILE A 107 -6.99 14.06 -14.07
C ILE A 107 -6.43 14.44 -15.44
N PRO A 108 -5.35 13.78 -15.90
CA PRO A 108 -4.80 14.03 -17.22
C PRO A 108 -5.78 13.55 -18.29
N ARG A 109 -5.80 14.23 -19.45
CA ARG A 109 -6.73 13.94 -20.56
C ARG A 109 -6.84 12.47 -20.94
N ARG A 110 -5.71 11.75 -20.94
CA ARG A 110 -5.61 10.30 -21.24
C ARG A 110 -6.37 9.39 -20.25
N SER A 111 -6.75 9.91 -19.08
CA SER A 111 -7.37 9.18 -17.98
C SER A 111 -8.84 9.56 -17.77
N LEU A 112 -9.37 10.57 -18.50
CA LEU A 112 -10.77 11.01 -18.41
C LEU A 112 -11.76 9.97 -18.93
N GLY A 113 -11.33 9.11 -19.88
CA GLY A 113 -12.20 8.12 -20.49
C GLY A 113 -13.32 8.78 -21.30
N GLN A 114 -14.57 8.51 -20.91
CA GLN A 114 -15.79 9.04 -21.55
C GLN A 114 -16.51 10.09 -20.69
N ALA A 115 -15.91 10.52 -19.58
CA ALA A 115 -16.52 11.53 -18.71
C ALA A 115 -16.63 12.88 -19.42
N LEU A 116 -17.80 13.50 -19.31
CA LEU A 116 -18.09 14.84 -19.79
C LEU A 116 -18.02 15.85 -18.65
N ASN A 117 -17.95 17.13 -19.02
CA ASN A 117 -17.94 18.21 -18.04
C ASN A 117 -19.25 18.21 -17.23
N GLY A 118 -19.14 18.24 -15.90
CA GLY A 118 -20.28 18.20 -14.99
C GLY A 118 -20.77 16.80 -14.61
N ASP A 119 -20.16 15.73 -15.12
CA ASP A 119 -20.55 14.35 -14.76
C ASP A 119 -20.13 14.02 -13.32
N GLN A 120 -20.95 13.18 -12.67
CA GLN A 120 -20.57 12.55 -11.41
C GLN A 120 -19.69 11.32 -11.69
N VAL A 121 -18.51 11.30 -11.07
CA VAL A 121 -17.49 10.29 -11.34
C VAL A 121 -16.94 9.70 -10.06
N GLU A 122 -16.49 8.45 -10.16
CA GLU A 122 -15.65 7.78 -9.19
C GLU A 122 -14.22 7.75 -9.75
N VAL A 123 -13.27 8.24 -8.95
CA VAL A 123 -11.85 8.29 -9.29
C VAL A 123 -11.11 7.28 -8.45
N TYR A 124 -10.33 6.44 -9.13
CA TYR A 124 -9.42 5.50 -8.53
C TYR A 124 -7.99 6.05 -8.59
N VAL A 125 -7.42 6.31 -7.40
CA VAL A 125 -6.02 6.75 -7.24
C VAL A 125 -5.18 5.56 -6.82
N TYR A 126 -4.11 5.28 -7.58
CA TYR A 126 -3.13 4.26 -7.20
C TYR A 126 -1.70 4.74 -7.42
N HIS A 127 -0.88 4.50 -6.40
CA HIS A 127 0.54 4.84 -6.40
C HIS A 127 1.34 3.74 -7.12
N ARG A 128 1.72 3.97 -8.38
CA ARG A 128 2.71 3.14 -9.09
C ARG A 128 4.06 3.86 -9.03
N ARG A 129 5.12 3.12 -8.66
CA ARG A 129 6.52 3.59 -8.44
C ARG A 129 7.15 4.60 -9.39
N ARG A 130 6.60 4.79 -10.59
CA ARG A 130 7.13 5.73 -11.59
C ARG A 130 6.11 6.78 -12.05
N VAL A 131 4.81 6.57 -11.79
CA VAL A 131 3.73 7.40 -12.31
C VAL A 131 2.52 7.28 -11.39
N ASN A 132 2.09 8.36 -10.76
CA ASN A 132 0.74 8.45 -10.20
C ASN A 132 -0.24 8.31 -11.36
N SER A 133 -0.98 7.22 -11.36
CA SER A 133 -1.90 6.88 -12.43
C SER A 133 -3.31 6.97 -11.88
N LEU A 134 -4.16 7.70 -12.60
CA LEU A 134 -5.54 7.93 -12.23
C LEU A 134 -6.43 7.25 -13.27
N LYS A 135 -7.53 6.67 -12.83
CA LYS A 135 -8.60 6.20 -13.71
C LYS A 135 -9.92 6.78 -13.23
N VAL A 136 -10.72 7.23 -14.20
CA VAL A 136 -12.09 7.71 -13.98
C VAL A 136 -13.06 6.62 -14.38
N LYS A 137 -14.10 6.45 -13.58
CA LYS A 137 -15.27 5.64 -13.89
C LYS A 137 -16.51 6.52 -13.72
N LEU A 138 -17.40 6.49 -14.72
CA LEU A 138 -18.69 7.17 -14.65
C LEU A 138 -19.61 6.42 -13.68
N LEU A 139 -20.27 7.17 -12.80
CA LEU A 139 -21.39 6.68 -12.02
C LEU A 139 -22.64 6.98 -12.86
N LYS A 140 -23.21 5.95 -13.49
CA LYS A 140 -24.47 6.05 -14.25
C LYS A 140 -25.66 5.73 -13.36
#